data_AF-A0A6J5ZEM8-F1
#
_entry.id   AF-A0A6J5ZEM8-F1
#
_cell.length_a   1.000
_cell.length_b   1.000
_cell.length_c   1.000
_cell.angle_alpha   90.00
_cell.angle_beta   90.00
_cell.angle_gamma   90.00
#
_symmetry.space_group_name_H-M   'P 1'
#
loop_
_entity.id
_entity.type
_entity.pdbx_description
1 polymer ?
#
loop_
_entity_poly.entity_id
_entity_poly.type
_entity_poly.pdbx_seq_one_letter_code
_entity_poly.pdbx_strand_id
1 'polypeptide(L)'
;MGAVANKIPNPDFTRGVAITSSFFPDEHTHVEPVRYGIGSNAMGLLSTILTDGQPGKSRWKIWIKAVAKSPGNALKHLWVKDWSQKTVIALVMQSLDNSITVFGKNDKTFGGWKLSSKQGEGEPNPSWIPLANQVARELAITIDGDPMGNLGEVIEAPFTAHFVGGCVIASDPSEGVVDPYHRVFGYEGLHITDGSTISGNLGVNPSLTITAQAERAMALWPNNGEVDPRPAVGQAYRPISRVIPNSPVVPVGAIGELRLID
;
A
#
# COMPACT_ATOMS: atom_id res chain seq x y z
N MET A 1 6.64 1.59 -10.07
CA MET A 1 7.12 1.84 -11.46
C MET A 1 6.07 1.35 -12.43
N GLY A 2 6.25 1.43 -13.75
CA GLY A 2 5.23 0.92 -14.67
C GLY A 2 5.56 1.19 -16.13
N ALA A 3 4.55 1.19 -16.98
CA ALA A 3 4.68 1.54 -18.38
C ALA A 3 3.49 2.35 -18.88
N VAL A 4 3.73 3.25 -19.83
CA VAL A 4 2.70 4.07 -20.49
C VAL A 4 2.70 3.78 -21.98
N ALA A 5 1.56 3.36 -22.51
CA ALA A 5 1.38 3.09 -23.93
C ALA A 5 1.55 4.37 -24.77
N ASN A 6 2.08 4.22 -25.99
CA ASN A 6 2.27 5.31 -26.94
C ASN A 6 0.94 5.92 -27.41
N LYS A 7 -0.12 5.11 -27.46
CA LYS A 7 -1.49 5.48 -27.84
C LYS A 7 -2.48 4.91 -26.82
N ILE A 8 -3.70 5.45 -26.78
CA ILE A 8 -4.77 4.87 -25.97
C ILE A 8 -5.11 3.48 -26.54
N PRO A 9 -4.97 2.40 -25.77
CA PRO A 9 -5.30 1.06 -26.23
C PRO A 9 -6.82 0.87 -26.34
N ASN A 10 -7.26 -0.16 -27.06
CA ASN A 10 -8.67 -0.55 -27.17
C ASN A 10 -8.84 -2.05 -26.84
N PRO A 11 -9.48 -2.42 -25.71
CA PRO A 11 -10.01 -1.52 -24.68
C PRO A 11 -8.89 -0.77 -23.94
N ASP A 12 -9.23 0.40 -23.37
CA ASP A 12 -8.27 1.14 -22.53
C ASP A 12 -8.03 0.46 -21.18
N PHE A 13 -7.04 0.94 -20.42
CA PHE A 13 -6.68 0.31 -19.15
C PHE A 13 -7.56 0.74 -17.97
N THR A 14 -8.60 1.56 -18.15
CA THR A 14 -9.35 2.12 -17.02
C THR A 14 -10.43 1.21 -16.46
N ARG A 15 -10.89 0.23 -17.25
CA ARG A 15 -11.98 -0.67 -16.85
C ARG A 15 -11.44 -1.89 -16.11
N GLY A 16 -12.11 -2.27 -15.02
CA GLY A 16 -11.82 -3.46 -14.22
C GLY A 16 -11.45 -3.15 -12.77
N VAL A 17 -11.13 -4.19 -12.00
CA VAL A 17 -10.61 -4.03 -10.63
C VAL A 17 -9.24 -3.35 -10.70
N ALA A 18 -8.95 -2.44 -9.75
CA ALA A 18 -7.70 -1.69 -9.73
C ALA A 18 -6.47 -2.60 -9.74
N ILE A 19 -6.53 -3.71 -8.99
CA ILE A 19 -5.50 -4.75 -8.89
C ILE A 19 -6.21 -6.09 -9.13
N THR A 20 -5.70 -6.90 -10.05
CA THR A 20 -6.45 -8.05 -10.60
C THR A 20 -5.69 -9.36 -10.46
N SER A 21 -4.57 -9.46 -11.16
CA SER A 21 -3.66 -10.59 -11.11
C SER A 21 -2.44 -10.25 -10.27
N SER A 22 -1.63 -11.26 -9.98
CA SER A 22 -0.31 -11.05 -9.42
C SER A 22 0.61 -12.22 -9.77
N PHE A 23 1.91 -12.01 -9.62
CA PHE A 23 2.90 -13.07 -9.80
C PHE A 23 4.13 -12.84 -8.91
N PHE A 24 4.88 -13.92 -8.69
CA PHE A 24 6.10 -13.94 -7.89
C PHE A 24 7.28 -14.27 -8.81
N PRO A 25 8.04 -13.25 -9.28
CA PRO A 25 9.21 -13.51 -10.10
C PRO A 25 10.37 -14.17 -9.34
N ASP A 26 10.39 -14.07 -8.00
CA ASP A 26 11.31 -14.77 -7.10
C ASP A 26 10.63 -15.04 -5.73
N GLU A 27 11.37 -15.60 -4.77
CA GLU A 27 10.85 -15.98 -3.44
C GLU A 27 10.44 -14.77 -2.57
N HIS A 28 10.98 -13.58 -2.84
CA HIS A 28 10.84 -12.42 -1.97
C HIS A 28 10.15 -11.24 -2.63
N THR A 29 9.80 -11.33 -3.91
CA THR A 29 9.24 -10.24 -4.70
C THR A 29 7.86 -10.62 -5.21
N HIS A 30 6.90 -9.74 -4.99
CA HIS A 30 5.53 -9.85 -5.45
C HIS A 30 5.21 -8.67 -6.38
N VAL A 31 4.56 -8.96 -7.51
CA VAL A 31 4.25 -7.95 -8.53
C VAL A 31 2.76 -7.98 -8.87
N GLU A 32 2.14 -6.80 -8.88
CA GLU A 32 0.74 -6.62 -9.23
C GLU A 32 0.58 -5.48 -10.26
N PRO A 33 -0.15 -5.69 -11.37
CA PRO A 33 -0.56 -4.62 -12.26
C PRO A 33 -1.67 -3.80 -11.61
N VAL A 34 -1.43 -2.49 -11.50
CA VAL A 34 -2.37 -1.51 -10.99
C VAL A 34 -2.85 -0.61 -12.12
N ARG A 35 -4.17 -0.48 -12.24
CA ARG A 35 -4.84 0.43 -13.17
C ARG A 35 -5.55 1.55 -12.43
N TYR A 36 -5.72 2.69 -13.10
CA TYR A 36 -6.44 3.85 -12.57
C TYR A 36 -7.66 4.18 -13.42
N GLY A 37 -8.72 4.67 -12.77
CA GLY A 37 -9.91 5.17 -13.45
C GLY A 37 -9.64 6.48 -14.22
N ILE A 38 -10.55 6.80 -15.15
CA ILE A 38 -10.55 8.08 -15.87
C ILE A 38 -10.55 9.23 -14.85
N GLY A 39 -9.66 10.21 -15.06
CA GLY A 39 -9.53 11.39 -14.19
C GLY A 39 -8.34 11.35 -13.24
N SER A 40 -7.69 10.20 -13.05
CA SER A 40 -6.49 10.07 -12.20
C SER A 40 -5.18 10.52 -12.85
N ASN A 41 -5.24 11.41 -13.85
CA ASN A 41 -4.09 11.81 -14.67
C ASN A 41 -2.98 12.51 -13.87
N ALA A 42 -3.31 13.20 -12.78
CA ALA A 42 -2.33 13.85 -11.91
C ALA A 42 -1.31 12.86 -11.31
N MET A 43 -1.66 11.57 -11.17
CA MET A 43 -0.74 10.53 -10.72
C MET A 43 0.48 10.39 -11.64
N GLY A 44 0.34 10.71 -12.93
CA GLY A 44 1.46 10.72 -13.87
C GLY A 44 2.57 11.70 -13.50
N LEU A 45 2.28 12.75 -12.72
CA LEU A 45 3.30 13.72 -12.27
C LEU A 45 4.29 13.11 -11.27
N LEU A 46 3.96 11.96 -10.66
CA LEU A 46 4.86 11.21 -9.79
C LEU A 46 5.79 10.28 -10.58
N SER A 47 5.55 10.13 -11.88
CA SER A 47 6.34 9.29 -12.78
C SER A 47 7.47 10.06 -13.46
N THR A 48 8.46 9.34 -13.95
CA THR A 48 9.58 9.89 -14.73
C THR A 48 10.18 8.81 -15.63
N ILE A 49 11.13 9.17 -16.49
CA ILE A 49 11.96 8.21 -17.22
C ILE A 49 12.53 7.13 -16.29
N LEU A 50 12.47 5.87 -16.72
CA LEU A 50 13.06 4.74 -16.00
C LEU A 50 14.60 4.84 -16.02
N THR A 51 15.25 4.66 -14.87
CA THR A 51 16.71 4.62 -14.78
C THR A 51 17.19 3.46 -13.93
N ASP A 52 18.27 2.79 -14.35
CA ASP A 52 18.90 1.73 -13.56
C ASP A 52 19.85 2.32 -12.52
N GLY A 53 19.89 1.71 -11.33
CA GLY A 53 20.84 2.05 -10.28
C GLY A 53 22.27 1.72 -10.70
N GLN A 54 23.24 2.46 -10.16
CA GLN A 54 24.65 2.14 -10.28
C GLN A 54 25.28 2.22 -8.90
N PRO A 55 25.90 1.14 -8.39
CA PRO A 55 26.57 1.17 -7.10
C PRO A 55 27.54 2.36 -6.98
N GLY A 56 27.48 3.07 -5.84
CA GLY A 56 28.33 4.22 -5.56
C GLY A 56 27.96 5.53 -6.29
N LYS A 57 26.85 5.59 -7.03
CA LYS A 57 26.38 6.82 -7.69
C LYS A 57 24.99 7.22 -7.21
N SER A 58 24.85 8.48 -6.82
CA SER A 58 23.56 9.06 -6.43
C SER A 58 22.55 9.01 -7.58
N ARG A 59 21.31 8.60 -7.27
CA ARG A 59 20.23 8.43 -8.27
C ARG A 59 19.94 9.69 -9.09
N TRP A 60 19.94 10.86 -8.47
CA TRP A 60 19.70 12.13 -9.17
C TRP A 60 20.72 12.43 -10.28
N LYS A 61 22.00 12.05 -10.11
CA LYS A 61 23.04 12.25 -11.13
C LYS A 61 22.79 11.34 -12.34
N ILE A 62 22.39 10.10 -12.09
CA ILE A 62 22.02 9.14 -13.13
C ILE A 62 20.81 9.66 -13.91
N TRP A 63 19.80 10.15 -13.18
CA TRP A 63 18.59 10.73 -13.75
C TRP A 63 18.88 11.94 -14.65
N ILE A 64 19.67 12.93 -14.19
CA ILE A 64 20.05 14.09 -15.02
C ILE A 64 20.75 13.64 -16.31
N LYS A 65 21.66 12.67 -16.22
CA LYS A 65 22.34 12.13 -17.41
C LYS A 65 21.37 11.44 -18.37
N ALA A 66 20.36 10.75 -17.84
CA ALA A 66 19.33 10.11 -18.65
C ALA A 66 18.40 11.14 -19.33
N VAL A 67 17.98 12.19 -18.61
CA VAL A 67 17.22 13.31 -19.16
C VAL A 67 18.00 14.02 -20.27
N ALA A 68 19.30 14.30 -20.04
CA ALA A 68 20.15 14.97 -21.01
C ALA A 68 20.35 14.16 -22.32
N LYS A 69 20.31 12.82 -22.23
CA LYS A 69 20.39 11.94 -23.40
C LYS A 69 19.09 11.86 -24.20
N SER A 70 17.95 12.01 -23.53
CA SER A 70 16.63 11.84 -24.14
C SER A 70 15.62 12.90 -23.67
N PRO A 71 15.86 14.20 -23.95
CA PRO A 71 15.02 15.28 -23.44
C PRO A 71 13.57 15.21 -23.96
N GLY A 72 13.37 14.74 -25.19
CA GLY A 72 12.03 14.53 -25.76
C GLY A 72 11.21 13.50 -24.98
N ASN A 73 11.82 12.39 -24.58
CA ASN A 73 11.15 11.38 -23.76
C ASN A 73 10.86 11.91 -22.36
N ALA A 74 11.80 12.64 -21.75
CA ALA A 74 11.57 13.27 -20.45
C ALA A 74 10.39 14.26 -20.48
N LEU A 75 10.31 15.10 -21.52
CA LEU A 75 9.18 16.03 -21.71
C LEU A 75 7.86 15.29 -21.95
N LYS A 76 7.88 14.18 -22.71
CA LYS A 76 6.69 13.33 -22.92
C LYS A 76 6.10 12.83 -21.59
N HIS A 77 6.93 12.45 -20.62
CA HIS A 77 6.46 12.00 -19.31
C HIS A 77 5.85 13.12 -18.43
N LEU A 78 6.12 14.39 -18.72
CA LEU A 78 5.44 15.53 -18.07
C LEU A 78 4.04 15.78 -18.63
N TRP A 79 3.75 15.27 -19.84
CA TRP A 79 2.45 15.40 -20.48
C TRP A 79 1.50 14.29 -20.04
N VAL A 80 0.80 14.53 -18.93
CA VAL A 80 -0.05 13.52 -18.27
C VAL A 80 -1.48 13.41 -18.82
N LYS A 81 -1.78 14.05 -19.96
CA LYS A 81 -3.11 13.92 -20.58
C LYS A 81 -3.40 12.47 -20.94
N ASP A 82 -4.57 11.98 -20.53
CA ASP A 82 -5.08 10.62 -20.74
C ASP A 82 -4.16 9.53 -20.14
N TRP A 83 -3.30 9.90 -19.18
CA TRP A 83 -2.31 8.99 -18.58
C TRP A 83 -2.96 7.76 -17.96
N SER A 84 -4.08 7.93 -17.25
CA SER A 84 -4.83 6.83 -16.62
C SER A 84 -5.32 5.78 -17.62
N GLN A 85 -5.62 6.20 -18.87
CA GLN A 85 -6.12 5.32 -19.92
C GLN A 85 -5.01 4.52 -20.62
N LYS A 86 -3.77 5.00 -20.54
CA LYS A 86 -2.59 4.44 -21.23
C LYS A 86 -1.64 3.70 -20.31
N THR A 87 -1.82 3.79 -18.99
CA THR A 87 -0.81 3.35 -18.03
C THR A 87 -1.22 2.09 -17.28
N VAL A 88 -0.25 1.20 -17.11
CA VAL A 88 -0.27 0.15 -16.09
C VAL A 88 0.91 0.37 -15.15
N ILE A 89 0.63 0.52 -13.85
CA ILE A 89 1.67 0.54 -12.81
C ILE A 89 2.00 -0.91 -12.44
N ALA A 90 3.29 -1.22 -12.32
CA ALA A 90 3.75 -2.40 -11.59
C ALA A 90 3.97 -2.00 -10.12
N LEU A 91 3.06 -2.42 -9.25
CA LEU A 91 3.27 -2.41 -7.82
C LEU A 91 4.20 -3.58 -7.50
N VAL A 92 5.39 -3.27 -6.98
CA VAL A 92 6.39 -4.26 -6.60
C VAL A 92 6.57 -4.17 -5.09
N MET A 93 6.38 -5.30 -4.43
CA MET A 93 6.49 -5.43 -2.97
C MET A 93 7.53 -6.50 -2.68
N GLN A 94 8.26 -6.33 -1.58
CA GLN A 94 9.21 -7.33 -1.12
C GLN A 94 8.96 -7.68 0.34
N SER A 95 9.12 -8.95 0.69
CA SER A 95 9.02 -9.47 2.06
C SER A 95 10.30 -9.27 2.87
N LEU A 96 10.95 -8.11 2.72
CA LEU A 96 12.15 -7.76 3.46
C LEU A 96 11.78 -7.29 4.87
N ASP A 97 12.64 -7.60 5.83
CA ASP A 97 12.54 -7.07 7.19
C ASP A 97 13.06 -5.63 7.22
N ASN A 98 12.17 -4.70 6.89
CA ASN A 98 12.44 -3.27 6.88
C ASN A 98 11.30 -2.51 7.56
N SER A 99 11.63 -1.35 8.11
CA SER A 99 10.63 -0.48 8.71
C SER A 99 11.01 0.99 8.59
N ILE A 100 10.02 1.84 8.85
CA ILE A 100 10.17 3.28 8.87
C ILE A 100 9.63 3.80 10.20
N THR A 101 10.33 4.76 10.81
CA THR A 101 9.78 5.50 11.95
C THR A 101 9.24 6.82 11.45
N VAL A 102 7.93 7.02 11.63
CA VAL A 102 7.24 8.27 11.33
C VAL A 102 7.15 9.11 12.61
N PHE A 103 7.44 10.40 12.51
CA PHE A 103 7.40 11.33 13.64
C PHE A 103 6.97 12.74 13.22
N GLY A 104 6.30 13.43 14.14
CA GLY A 104 5.95 14.84 13.98
C GLY A 104 7.15 15.75 14.26
N LYS A 105 7.31 16.82 13.47
CA LYS A 105 8.27 17.89 13.75
C LYS A 105 7.73 19.24 13.28
N ASN A 106 8.22 20.32 13.88
CA ASN A 106 7.88 21.66 13.41
C ASN A 106 8.50 21.92 12.04
N ASP A 107 7.71 22.47 11.13
CA ASP A 107 8.18 22.92 9.83
C ASP A 107 8.89 24.26 9.95
N LYS A 108 10.20 24.27 9.67
CA LYS A 108 11.02 25.49 9.70
C LYS A 108 10.88 26.33 8.43
N THR A 109 10.31 25.78 7.35
CA THR A 109 10.22 26.48 6.06
C THR A 109 8.93 27.30 5.95
N PHE A 110 7.80 26.70 6.31
CA PHE A 110 6.49 27.35 6.22
C PHE A 110 5.82 27.59 7.58
N GLY A 111 6.47 27.22 8.69
CA GLY A 111 5.85 27.20 10.01
C GLY A 111 4.85 26.04 10.16
N GLY A 112 4.41 25.78 11.40
CA GLY A 112 3.43 24.73 11.70
C GLY A 112 4.02 23.35 11.95
N TRP A 113 3.16 22.33 11.96
CA TRP A 113 3.53 20.94 12.22
C TRP A 113 3.56 20.13 10.92
N LYS A 114 4.55 19.25 10.77
CA LYS A 114 4.62 18.29 9.66
C LYS A 114 5.05 16.91 10.11
N LEU A 115 4.64 15.92 9.32
CA LEU A 115 5.17 14.57 9.42
C LEU A 115 6.52 14.48 8.72
N SER A 116 7.41 13.68 9.31
CA SER A 116 8.70 13.29 8.76
C SER A 116 8.90 11.81 9.02
N SER A 117 9.84 11.22 8.31
CA SER A 117 10.25 9.83 8.53
C SER A 117 11.76 9.69 8.62
N LYS A 118 12.20 8.57 9.18
CA LYS A 118 13.58 8.08 9.19
C LYS A 118 13.56 6.55 9.06
N GLN A 119 14.68 5.97 8.67
CA GLN A 119 14.87 4.50 8.72
C GLN A 119 14.51 3.99 10.13
N GLY A 120 13.70 2.94 10.19
CA GLY A 120 13.36 2.23 11.41
C GLY A 120 14.35 1.10 11.70
N GLU A 121 13.85 0.05 12.36
CA GLU A 121 14.56 -1.21 12.55
C GLU A 121 14.64 -2.03 11.25
N GLY A 122 15.60 -2.95 11.18
CA GLY A 122 15.83 -3.81 10.02
C GLY A 122 16.65 -3.17 8.91
N GLU A 123 16.59 -3.78 7.73
CA GLU A 123 17.36 -3.39 6.55
C GLU A 123 16.83 -2.08 5.93
N PRO A 124 17.69 -1.27 5.28
CA PRO A 124 17.24 -0.08 4.58
C PRO A 124 16.32 -0.41 3.41
N ASN A 125 15.33 0.44 3.19
CA ASN A 125 14.49 0.33 2.00
C ASN A 125 15.35 0.44 0.73
N PRO A 126 15.27 -0.52 -0.21
CA PRO A 126 16.08 -0.50 -1.41
C PRO A 126 15.72 0.73 -2.26
N SER A 127 16.71 1.54 -2.60
CA SER A 127 16.53 2.71 -3.47
C SER A 127 16.41 2.35 -4.96
N TRP A 128 16.64 1.08 -5.30
CA TRP A 128 16.53 0.53 -6.64
C TRP A 128 16.35 -0.99 -6.58
N ILE A 129 15.37 -1.51 -7.34
CA ILE A 129 15.09 -2.95 -7.48
C ILE A 129 15.27 -3.31 -8.96
N PRO A 130 16.36 -4.01 -9.36
CA PRO A 130 16.62 -4.34 -10.76
C PRO A 130 15.47 -5.12 -11.42
N LEU A 131 14.87 -6.04 -10.69
CA LEU A 131 13.75 -6.85 -11.15
C LEU A 131 12.50 -6.01 -11.44
N ALA A 132 12.25 -4.98 -10.62
CA ALA A 132 11.15 -4.04 -10.87
C ALA A 132 11.37 -3.23 -12.16
N ASN A 133 12.62 -2.85 -12.46
CA ASN A 133 12.96 -2.21 -13.73
C ASN A 133 12.75 -3.17 -14.92
N GLN A 134 13.12 -4.43 -14.77
CA GLN A 134 12.89 -5.45 -15.80
C GLN A 134 11.39 -5.60 -16.09
N VAL A 135 10.56 -5.76 -15.05
CA VAL A 135 9.10 -5.81 -15.17
C VAL A 135 8.55 -4.57 -15.89
N ALA A 136 9.02 -3.37 -15.54
CA ALA A 136 8.57 -2.15 -16.21
C ALA A 136 8.93 -2.12 -17.71
N ARG A 137 10.09 -2.66 -18.09
CA ARG A 137 10.51 -2.79 -19.50
C ARG A 137 9.67 -3.83 -20.25
N GLU A 138 9.42 -4.99 -19.65
CA GLU A 138 8.56 -6.02 -20.25
C GLU A 138 7.12 -5.52 -20.43
N LEU A 139 6.58 -4.79 -19.45
CA LEU A 139 5.29 -4.12 -19.57
C LEU A 139 5.28 -3.13 -20.74
N ALA A 140 6.33 -2.31 -20.88
CA ALA A 140 6.45 -1.33 -21.95
C ALA A 140 6.47 -1.98 -23.34
N ILE A 141 7.20 -3.10 -23.50
CA ILE A 141 7.20 -3.88 -24.74
C ILE A 141 5.79 -4.42 -25.03
N THR A 142 5.13 -4.97 -24.01
CA THR A 142 3.81 -5.60 -24.14
C THR A 142 2.72 -4.62 -24.57
N ILE A 143 2.77 -3.36 -24.11
CA ILE A 143 1.73 -2.36 -24.36
C ILE A 143 2.07 -1.37 -25.49
N ASP A 144 3.15 -1.60 -26.25
CA ASP A 144 3.72 -0.64 -27.21
C ASP A 144 3.88 0.75 -26.56
N GLY A 145 4.74 0.82 -25.55
CA GLY A 145 4.89 1.99 -24.69
C GLY A 145 6.30 2.24 -24.18
N ASP A 146 6.40 3.19 -23.26
CA ASP A 146 7.63 3.57 -22.58
C ASP A 146 7.63 3.10 -21.13
N PRO A 147 8.75 2.57 -20.61
CA PRO A 147 8.88 2.24 -19.19
C PRO A 147 9.03 3.51 -18.34
N MET A 148 8.44 3.48 -17.14
CA MET A 148 8.40 4.60 -16.21
C MET A 148 8.96 4.25 -14.85
N GLY A 149 9.88 5.09 -14.37
CA GLY A 149 10.30 5.18 -12.97
C GLY A 149 9.38 6.08 -12.15
N ASN A 150 9.72 6.29 -10.88
CA ASN A 150 9.05 7.25 -10.00
C ASN A 150 10.02 8.31 -9.47
N LEU A 151 9.51 9.49 -9.12
CA LEU A 151 10.34 10.60 -8.62
C LEU A 151 11.03 10.30 -7.27
N GLY A 152 10.42 9.46 -6.42
CA GLY A 152 11.00 9.07 -5.13
C GLY A 152 12.35 8.39 -5.26
N GLU A 153 12.53 7.51 -6.25
CA GLU A 153 13.83 6.88 -6.54
C GLU A 153 14.92 7.87 -6.89
N VAL A 154 14.59 9.00 -7.53
CA VAL A 154 15.58 10.01 -7.96
C VAL A 154 16.27 10.63 -6.75
N ILE A 155 15.54 10.76 -5.64
CA ILE A 155 16.02 11.30 -4.36
C ILE A 155 16.26 10.22 -3.30
N GLU A 156 16.29 8.95 -3.69
CA GLU A 156 16.54 7.81 -2.79
C GLU A 156 15.51 7.71 -1.65
N ALA A 157 14.28 8.18 -1.89
CA ALA A 157 13.13 8.09 -1.00
C ALA A 157 11.98 7.37 -1.73
N PRO A 158 12.07 6.04 -1.91
CA PRO A 158 11.07 5.28 -2.64
C PRO A 158 9.68 5.43 -2.01
N PHE A 159 8.65 5.52 -2.86
CA PHE A 159 7.28 5.60 -2.41
C PHE A 159 6.77 4.23 -1.96
N THR A 160 6.08 4.19 -0.82
CA THR A 160 5.21 3.08 -0.46
C THR A 160 3.80 3.62 -0.24
N ALA A 161 2.80 2.87 -0.69
CA ALA A 161 1.39 3.17 -0.46
C ALA A 161 0.82 2.43 0.75
N HIS A 162 1.55 1.45 1.29
CA HIS A 162 1.05 0.48 2.26
C HIS A 162 1.88 0.51 3.54
N PHE A 163 1.92 1.66 4.24
CA PHE A 163 2.41 1.66 5.61
C PHE A 163 1.47 0.80 6.45
N VAL A 164 2.04 -0.20 7.12
CA VAL A 164 1.35 -1.06 8.07
C VAL A 164 2.03 -0.95 9.43
N GLY A 165 1.31 -1.33 10.49
CA GLY A 165 1.80 -1.23 11.86
C GLY A 165 1.69 0.16 12.47
N GLY A 166 2.33 0.36 13.63
CA GLY A 166 2.24 1.59 14.43
C GLY A 166 1.17 1.53 15.52
N CYS A 167 0.02 0.89 15.27
CA CYS A 167 -0.99 0.58 16.29
C CYS A 167 -1.20 -0.94 16.42
N VAL A 168 -0.10 -1.69 16.47
CA VAL A 168 -0.10 -3.15 16.34
C VAL A 168 -0.94 -3.85 17.42
N ILE A 169 -1.50 -5.00 17.05
CA ILE A 169 -2.17 -5.91 17.98
C ILE A 169 -1.14 -6.53 18.92
N ALA A 170 -1.42 -6.51 20.23
CA ALA A 170 -0.59 -7.15 21.25
C ALA A 170 -1.42 -7.76 22.38
N SER A 171 -0.80 -8.61 23.20
CA SER A 171 -1.39 -9.13 24.44
C SER A 171 -1.29 -8.15 25.61
N ASP A 172 -0.37 -7.17 25.55
CA ASP A 172 -0.07 -6.23 26.62
C ASP A 172 0.16 -4.81 26.06
N PRO A 173 -0.27 -3.74 26.78
CA PRO A 173 -0.05 -2.36 26.36
C PRO A 173 1.42 -1.92 26.23
N SER A 174 2.39 -2.66 26.77
CA SER A 174 3.82 -2.37 26.58
C SER A 174 4.35 -2.84 25.22
N GLU A 175 3.61 -3.70 24.51
CA GLU A 175 4.03 -4.31 23.24
C GLU A 175 3.18 -3.88 22.04
N GLY A 176 2.09 -3.15 22.26
CA GLY A 176 1.20 -2.69 21.21
C GLY A 176 0.15 -1.68 21.66
N VAL A 177 -0.76 -1.33 20.75
CA VAL A 177 -1.76 -0.27 20.99
C VAL A 177 -3.15 -0.85 21.16
N VAL A 178 -3.46 -1.92 20.43
CA VAL A 178 -4.77 -2.58 20.50
C VAL A 178 -4.65 -4.00 21.01
N ASP A 179 -5.68 -4.47 21.70
CA ASP A 179 -5.81 -5.86 22.10
C ASP A 179 -6.22 -6.77 20.92
N PRO A 180 -6.29 -8.11 21.10
CA PRO A 180 -6.65 -9.04 20.02
C PRO A 180 -8.10 -8.94 19.51
N TYR A 181 -8.91 -8.03 20.06
CA TYR A 181 -10.24 -7.65 19.62
C TYR A 181 -10.29 -6.24 19.02
N HIS A 182 -9.12 -5.66 18.72
CA HIS A 182 -8.94 -4.33 18.12
C HIS A 182 -9.44 -3.17 19.00
N ARG A 183 -9.44 -3.35 20.33
CA ARG A 183 -9.75 -2.30 21.32
C ARG A 183 -8.47 -1.63 21.79
N VAL A 184 -8.45 -0.30 21.85
CA VAL A 184 -7.27 0.44 22.31
C VAL A 184 -7.09 0.26 23.82
N PHE A 185 -5.88 -0.10 24.26
CA PHE A 185 -5.57 -0.21 25.68
C PHE A 185 -5.74 1.13 26.41
N GLY A 186 -6.42 1.12 27.55
CA GLY A 186 -6.61 2.33 28.38
C GLY A 186 -7.67 3.32 27.89
N TYR A 187 -8.31 3.07 26.74
CA TYR A 187 -9.35 3.94 26.18
C TYR A 187 -10.63 3.15 25.89
N GLU A 188 -11.61 3.28 26.79
CA GLU A 188 -12.91 2.63 26.63
C GLU A 188 -13.65 3.16 25.39
N GLY A 189 -14.23 2.25 24.61
CA GLY A 189 -14.99 2.59 23.39
C GLY A 189 -14.13 2.94 22.17
N LEU A 190 -12.80 3.10 22.31
CA LEU A 190 -11.92 3.40 21.17
C LEU A 190 -11.37 2.11 20.54
N HIS A 191 -11.49 2.03 19.21
CA HIS A 191 -11.11 0.86 18.41
C HIS A 191 -10.37 1.31 17.14
N ILE A 192 -9.46 0.48 16.64
CA ILE A 192 -8.72 0.73 15.39
C ILE A 192 -8.81 -0.54 14.55
N THR A 193 -9.26 -0.45 13.30
CA THR A 193 -9.41 -1.59 12.38
C THR A 193 -8.93 -1.23 10.97
N ASP A 194 -7.65 -0.89 10.85
CA ASP A 194 -7.00 -0.53 9.59
C ASP A 194 -5.60 -1.16 9.47
N GLY A 195 -4.82 -0.77 8.45
CA GLY A 195 -3.47 -1.31 8.23
C GLY A 195 -2.50 -1.10 9.40
N SER A 196 -2.78 -0.16 10.30
CA SER A 196 -1.91 0.13 11.45
C SER A 196 -1.91 -0.97 12.51
N THR A 197 -2.93 -1.85 12.51
CA THR A 197 -3.03 -2.97 13.46
C THR A 197 -2.29 -4.23 13.00
N ILE A 198 -1.79 -4.24 11.76
CA ILE A 198 -1.02 -5.36 11.23
C ILE A 198 0.38 -5.37 11.87
N SER A 199 0.72 -6.46 12.57
CA SER A 199 1.92 -6.55 13.40
C SER A 199 3.23 -6.85 12.63
N GLY A 200 3.20 -6.97 11.30
CA GLY A 200 4.40 -7.28 10.51
C GLY A 200 4.24 -6.97 9.02
N ASN A 201 5.36 -6.92 8.31
CA ASN A 201 5.36 -6.73 6.86
C ASN A 201 4.81 -8.00 6.18
N LEU A 202 3.72 -7.86 5.43
CA LEU A 202 3.09 -8.97 4.72
C LEU A 202 3.81 -9.34 3.42
N GLY A 203 4.65 -8.45 2.87
CA GLY A 203 5.26 -8.62 1.54
C GLY A 203 4.27 -8.56 0.37
N VAL A 204 2.98 -8.34 0.65
CA VAL A 204 1.86 -8.30 -0.31
C VAL A 204 0.90 -7.17 0.05
N ASN A 205 -0.10 -6.93 -0.80
CA ASN A 205 -1.12 -5.92 -0.58
C ASN A 205 -1.94 -6.20 0.70
N PRO A 206 -2.04 -5.25 1.65
CA PRO A 206 -2.68 -5.51 2.94
C PRO A 206 -4.21 -5.45 2.91
N SER A 207 -4.84 -5.01 1.81
CA SER A 207 -6.29 -4.72 1.77
C SER A 207 -7.16 -5.86 2.28
N LEU A 208 -6.94 -7.10 1.80
CA LEU A 208 -7.71 -8.26 2.26
C LEU A 208 -7.40 -8.66 3.71
N THR A 209 -6.17 -8.46 4.18
CA THR A 209 -5.81 -8.68 5.59
C THR A 209 -6.51 -7.67 6.49
N ILE A 210 -6.59 -6.40 6.07
CA ILE A 210 -7.34 -5.35 6.78
C ILE A 210 -8.82 -5.72 6.83
N THR A 211 -9.41 -6.10 5.70
CA THR A 211 -10.81 -6.55 5.64
C THR A 211 -11.05 -7.73 6.57
N ALA A 212 -10.22 -8.77 6.50
CA ALA A 212 -10.36 -9.95 7.36
C ALA A 212 -10.23 -9.62 8.86
N GLN A 213 -9.27 -8.76 9.23
CA GLN A 213 -9.12 -8.32 10.61
C GLN A 213 -10.32 -7.48 11.09
N ALA A 214 -10.79 -6.55 10.28
CA ALA A 214 -11.94 -5.70 10.59
C ALA A 214 -13.23 -6.53 10.72
N GLU A 215 -13.51 -7.42 9.76
CA GLU A 215 -14.68 -8.31 9.80
C GLU A 215 -14.63 -9.23 11.02
N ARG A 216 -13.47 -9.82 11.32
CA ARG A 216 -13.29 -10.62 12.54
C ARG A 216 -13.57 -9.78 13.78
N ALA A 217 -13.00 -8.58 13.90
CA ALA A 217 -13.18 -7.74 15.08
C ALA A 217 -14.66 -7.38 15.30
N MET A 218 -15.35 -6.97 14.24
CA MET A 218 -16.76 -6.56 14.29
C MET A 218 -17.69 -7.74 14.57
N ALA A 219 -17.39 -8.93 14.03
CA ALA A 219 -18.17 -10.14 14.32
C ALA A 219 -18.09 -10.59 15.80
N LEU A 220 -17.22 -9.98 16.61
CA LEU A 220 -17.06 -10.27 18.03
C LEU A 220 -17.68 -9.19 18.94
N TRP A 221 -18.28 -8.14 18.36
CA TRP A 221 -18.92 -7.08 19.13
C TRP A 221 -20.32 -7.48 19.59
N PRO A 222 -20.76 -7.08 20.78
CA PRO A 222 -22.14 -7.27 21.21
C PRO A 222 -23.09 -6.42 20.37
N ASN A 223 -24.36 -6.82 20.27
CA ASN A 223 -25.38 -5.88 19.80
C ASN A 223 -25.59 -4.77 20.85
N ASN A 224 -26.12 -3.64 20.40
CA ASN A 224 -26.39 -2.51 21.28
C ASN A 224 -27.34 -2.92 22.43
N GLY A 225 -26.90 -2.72 23.67
CA GLY A 225 -27.62 -3.09 24.88
C GLY A 225 -27.42 -4.54 25.36
N GLU A 226 -26.70 -5.37 24.60
CA GLU A 226 -26.30 -6.71 25.06
C GLU A 226 -25.02 -6.66 25.90
N VAL A 227 -24.82 -7.69 26.72
CA VAL A 227 -23.59 -7.86 27.49
C VAL A 227 -22.44 -8.17 26.53
N ASP A 228 -21.31 -7.48 26.67
CA ASP A 228 -20.11 -7.77 25.88
C ASP A 228 -19.56 -9.17 26.23
N PRO A 229 -19.54 -10.12 25.28
CA PRO A 229 -19.04 -11.47 25.54
C PRO A 229 -17.50 -11.52 25.60
N ARG A 230 -16.81 -10.47 25.14
CA ARG A 230 -15.35 -10.40 25.16
C ARG A 230 -14.84 -10.22 26.60
N PRO A 231 -13.68 -10.81 26.95
CA PRO A 231 -12.99 -10.45 28.19
C PRO A 231 -12.76 -8.94 28.29
N ALA A 232 -12.65 -8.41 29.52
CA ALA A 232 -12.29 -7.01 29.71
C ALA A 232 -10.94 -6.68 29.05
N VAL A 233 -10.76 -5.43 28.62
CA VAL A 233 -9.49 -4.98 28.02
C VAL A 233 -8.33 -5.25 28.98
N GLY A 234 -7.22 -5.79 28.46
CA GLY A 234 -6.05 -6.20 29.25
C GLY A 234 -6.13 -7.59 29.88
N GLN A 235 -7.28 -8.27 29.79
CA GLN A 235 -7.34 -9.70 30.13
C GLN A 235 -6.82 -10.56 28.97
N ALA A 236 -6.33 -11.76 29.31
CA ALA A 236 -5.86 -12.73 28.33
C ALA A 236 -6.94 -13.04 27.28
N TYR A 237 -6.50 -13.17 26.03
CA TYR A 237 -7.37 -13.54 24.92
C TYR A 237 -8.08 -14.87 25.19
N ARG A 238 -9.35 -14.95 24.78
CA ARG A 238 -10.15 -16.17 24.82
C ARG A 238 -10.93 -16.27 23.52
N PRO A 239 -10.93 -17.42 22.83
CA PRO A 239 -11.86 -17.62 21.73
C PRO A 239 -13.29 -17.43 22.22
N ILE A 240 -14.07 -16.61 21.53
CA ILE A 240 -15.48 -16.42 21.78
C ILE A 240 -16.26 -16.67 20.48
N SER A 241 -17.52 -17.06 20.63
CA SER A 241 -18.43 -17.19 19.48
C SER A 241 -18.67 -15.83 18.84
N ARG A 242 -18.81 -15.84 17.51
CA ARG A 242 -19.22 -14.66 16.76
C ARG A 242 -20.66 -14.29 17.11
N VAL A 243 -20.96 -12.99 17.15
CA VAL A 243 -22.27 -12.44 17.49
C VAL A 243 -23.04 -12.18 16.19
N ILE A 244 -24.27 -12.70 16.11
CA ILE A 244 -25.17 -12.42 14.99
C ILE A 244 -25.77 -11.01 15.20
N PRO A 245 -25.70 -10.12 14.20
CA PRO A 245 -26.29 -8.79 14.33
C PRO A 245 -27.82 -8.85 14.32
N ASN A 246 -28.46 -8.13 15.24
CA ASN A 246 -29.92 -7.96 15.30
C ASN A 246 -30.49 -7.16 14.10
N SER A 247 -29.64 -6.39 13.42
CA SER A 247 -30.00 -5.57 12.25
C SER A 247 -28.86 -5.58 11.23
N PRO A 248 -28.72 -6.66 10.43
CA PRO A 248 -27.64 -6.76 9.46
C PRO A 248 -27.78 -5.71 8.36
N VAL A 249 -26.66 -5.07 8.00
CA VAL A 249 -26.59 -4.10 6.89
C VAL A 249 -26.81 -4.79 5.54
N VAL A 250 -26.25 -6.00 5.38
CA VAL A 250 -26.45 -6.81 4.19
C VAL A 250 -27.63 -7.76 4.42
N PRO A 251 -28.70 -7.68 3.62
CA PRO A 251 -29.89 -8.51 3.82
C PRO A 251 -29.61 -10.01 3.72
N VAL A 252 -30.40 -10.79 4.46
CA VAL A 252 -30.43 -12.25 4.37
C VAL A 252 -30.69 -12.69 2.92
N GLY A 253 -29.90 -13.63 2.41
CA GLY A 253 -29.97 -14.13 1.04
C GLY A 253 -29.23 -13.30 -0.02
N ALA A 254 -28.67 -12.13 0.32
CA ALA A 254 -27.82 -11.37 -0.60
C ALA A 254 -26.44 -12.03 -0.78
N ILE A 255 -25.74 -11.70 -1.88
CA ILE A 255 -24.42 -12.27 -2.20
C ILE A 255 -23.38 -12.02 -1.07
N GLY A 256 -23.45 -10.86 -0.42
CA GLY A 256 -22.55 -10.48 0.68
C GLY A 256 -23.13 -10.70 2.08
N GLU A 257 -24.17 -11.52 2.22
CA GLU A 257 -24.76 -11.84 3.52
C GLU A 257 -23.69 -12.39 4.49
N LEU A 258 -23.72 -11.93 5.75
CA LEU A 258 -22.87 -12.48 6.81
C LEU A 258 -23.27 -13.94 7.06
N ARG A 259 -22.36 -14.86 6.75
CA ARG A 259 -22.52 -16.30 7.03
C ARG A 259 -21.48 -16.72 8.04
N LEU A 260 -21.93 -16.89 9.28
CA LEU A 260 -21.09 -17.44 10.33
C LEU A 260 -20.99 -18.95 10.09
N ILE A 261 -19.82 -19.43 9.72
CA ILE A 261 -19.51 -20.86 9.67
C ILE A 261 -19.08 -21.26 11.09
N ASP A 262 -19.74 -22.30 11.61
CA ASP A 262 -19.42 -22.95 12.90
C ASP A 262 -18.01 -23.57 12.90
#